data_AF-A0A5J4QFJ0-F1
#
_entry.id   AF-A0A5J4QFJ0-F1
#
_cell.length_a   1.000
_cell.length_b   1.000
_cell.length_c   1.000
_cell.angle_alpha   90.00
_cell.angle_beta   90.00
_cell.angle_gamma   90.00
#
_symmetry.space_group_name_H-M   'P 1'
#
loop_
_entity.id
_entity.type
_entity.pdbx_description
1 polymer ?
#
loop_
_entity_poly.entity_id
_entity_poly.type
_entity_poly.pdbx_seq_one_letter_code
_entity_poly.pdbx_strand_id
1 'polypeptide(L)' 'MGADFDDILKNVKERDYIDQNREISPLRKADDAILLDNSQMTLAEQKEWLLEQYRKAIQV' A
#
# COMPACT_ATOMS: atom_id res chain seq x y z
N MET A 1 21.52 4.41 19.57
CA MET A 1 20.33 3.59 19.87
C MET A 1 19.74 3.20 18.53
N GLY A 2 19.82 1.92 18.17
CA GLY A 2 19.09 1.39 17.02
C GLY A 2 17.61 1.38 17.33
N ALA A 3 16.77 1.65 16.34
CA ALA A 3 15.34 1.45 16.49
C ALA A 3 15.07 -0.05 16.67
N ASP A 4 14.32 -0.41 17.71
CA ASP A 4 13.94 -1.79 17.98
C ASP A 4 12.86 -2.24 16.98
N PHE A 5 12.94 -3.50 16.55
CA PHE A 5 11.99 -4.05 15.58
C PHE A 5 10.56 -4.02 16.10
N ASP A 6 10.35 -4.38 17.37
CA ASP A 6 9.01 -4.42 17.97
C ASP A 6 8.43 -3.01 18.12
N ASP A 7 9.28 -2.03 18.43
CA ASP A 7 8.89 -0.62 18.46
C ASP A 7 8.48 -0.12 17.07
N ILE A 8 9.24 -0.44 16.03
CA ILE A 8 8.89 -0.07 14.65
C ILE A 8 7.57 -0.74 14.24
N LEU A 9 7.43 -2.04 14.51
CA LEU A 9 6.23 -2.79 14.16
C LEU A 9 4.98 -2.23 14.87
N LYS A 10 5.10 -1.87 16.15
CA LYS A 10 4.04 -1.23 16.92
C LYS A 10 3.64 0.10 16.29
N ASN A 11 4.61 0.95 15.96
CA ASN A 11 4.36 2.25 15.33
C ASN A 11 3.66 2.11 13.97
N VAL A 12 4.06 1.14 13.15
CA VAL A 12 3.43 0.88 11.85
C VAL A 12 1.97 0.45 12.03
N LYS A 13 1.69 -0.50 12.93
CA LYS A 13 0.32 -0.96 13.21
C LYS A 13 -0.58 0.15 13.75
N GLU A 14 -0.05 0.98 14.64
CA GLU A 14 -0.79 2.11 15.21
C GLU A 14 -1.12 3.15 14.13
N ARG A 15 -0.17 3.44 13.24
CA ARG A 15 -0.39 4.34 12.11
C ARG A 15 -1.47 3.80 11.16
N ASP A 16 -1.41 2.53 10.80
CA ASP A 16 -2.41 1.91 9.91
C ASP A 16 -3.82 1.99 10.52
N TYR A 17 -3.94 1.72 11.82
CA TYR A 17 -5.21 1.85 12.54
C TYR A 17 -5.72 3.29 12.52
N ILE A 18 -4.87 4.27 12.83
CA ILE A 18 -5.24 5.68 12.79
C ILE A 18 -5.71 6.05 11.38
N ASP A 19 -4.94 5.71 10.35
CA ASP A 19 -5.22 6.09 8.96
C ASP A 19 -6.57 5.53 8.46
N GLN A 20 -6.94 4.31 8.87
CA GLN A 20 -8.24 3.71 8.53
C GLN A 20 -9.43 4.33 9.28
N ASN A 21 -9.23 4.88 10.49
CA ASN A 21 -10.30 5.38 11.37
C ASN A 21 -10.41 6.92 11.41
N ARG A 22 -9.66 7.65 10.57
CA ARG A 22 -9.77 9.12 10.49
C ARG A 22 -11.17 9.54 10.04
N GLU A 23 -11.74 10.55 10.71
CA GLU A 23 -13.05 11.12 10.35
C GLU A 23 -13.03 11.79 8.96
N ILE A 24 -11.89 12.36 8.57
CA ILE A 24 -11.70 13.05 7.29
C ILE A 24 -10.70 12.26 6.46
N SER A 25 -11.10 11.89 5.24
CA SER A 25 -10.30 11.13 4.27
C SER A 25 -9.69 9.84 4.85
N PRO A 26 -10.51 8.90 5.38
CA PRO A 26 -10.01 7.62 5.88
C PRO A 26 -9.35 6.81 4.77
N LEU A 27 -8.30 6.06 5.14
CA LEU A 27 -7.68 5.09 4.25
C LEU A 27 -8.66 3.95 3.96
N ARG A 28 -9.19 3.92 2.74
CA ARG A 28 -10.08 2.87 2.26
C ARG A 28 -9.76 2.53 0.81
N LYS A 29 -10.02 1.28 0.43
CA LYS A 29 -9.93 0.85 -0.97
C LYS A 29 -11.12 1.43 -1.75
N ALA A 30 -10.87 2.03 -2.90
CA ALA A 30 -11.94 2.46 -3.81
C ALA A 30 -12.58 1.24 -4.52
N ASP A 31 -13.81 1.38 -4.99
CA ASP A 31 -14.58 0.28 -5.58
C ASP A 31 -13.94 -0.25 -6.88
N ASP A 32 -13.28 0.62 -7.63
CA ASP A 32 -12.57 0.33 -8.87
C ASP A 32 -11.07 0.03 -8.68
N ALA A 33 -10.57 0.12 -7.44
CA ALA A 33 -9.15 -0.08 -7.17
C ALA A 33 -8.74 -1.55 -7.30
N ILE A 34 -7.59 -1.78 -7.94
CA ILE A 34 -6.94 -3.09 -8.02
C ILE A 34 -6.04 -3.27 -6.79
N LEU A 35 -6.21 -4.37 -6.06
CA LEU A 35 -5.35 -4.70 -4.92
C LEU A 35 -4.05 -5.34 -5.43
N LEU A 36 -2.91 -4.77 -5.05
CA LEU A 36 -1.59 -5.33 -5.28
C LEU A 36 -0.95 -5.68 -3.94
N ASP A 37 -0.72 -6.96 -3.70
CA ASP A 37 0.16 -7.41 -2.61
C ASP A 37 1.59 -7.57 -3.17
N ASN A 38 2.47 -6.66 -2.78
CA ASN A 38 3.87 -6.66 -3.21
C ASN A 38 4.83 -7.22 -2.14
N SER A 39 4.32 -7.91 -1.12
CA SER A 39 5.13 -8.42 0.02
C SER A 39 6.29 -9.34 -0.40
N GLN A 40 6.19 -9.99 -1.56
CA GLN A 40 7.20 -10.90 -2.10
C GLN A 40 7.73 -10.45 -3.48
N MET A 41 7.47 -9.21 -3.88
CA MET A 41 7.91 -8.67 -5.18
C MET A 41 9.16 -7.83 -5.03
N THR A 42 10.03 -7.91 -6.02
CA THR A 42 11.09 -6.92 -6.21
C THR A 42 10.52 -5.61 -6.76
N LEU A 43 11.28 -4.53 -6.59
CA LEU A 43 10.92 -3.23 -7.15
C LEU A 43 10.77 -3.26 -8.68
N ALA A 44 11.54 -4.11 -9.37
CA ALA A 44 11.46 -4.26 -10.83
C ALA A 44 10.15 -4.91 -11.26
N GLU A 45 9.77 -6.03 -10.62
CA GLU A 45 8.50 -6.73 -10.86
C GLU A 45 7.31 -5.82 -10.53
N GLN A 46 7.38 -5.06 -9.43
CA GLN A 46 6.32 -4.12 -9.07
C GLN A 46 6.13 -3.02 -10.13
N LYS A 47 7.23 -2.52 -10.71
CA LYS A 47 7.18 -1.50 -11.78
C LYS A 47 6.59 -2.07 -13.06
N GLU A 48 6.99 -3.28 -13.44
CA GLU A 48 6.44 -3.95 -14.61
C GLU A 48 4.93 -4.19 -14.47
N TRP A 49 4.50 -4.72 -13.33
CA TRP A 49 3.08 -4.92 -13.03
C TRP A 49 2.28 -3.61 -13.12
N LEU A 50 2.81 -2.51 -12.55
CA LEU A 50 2.16 -1.20 -12.59
C LEU A 50 2.01 -0.71 -14.04
N LEU A 51 3.06 -0.81 -14.85
CA LEU A 51 3.04 -0.39 -16.25
C LEU A 51 2.02 -1.19 -17.07
N GLU A 52 1.87 -2.49 -16.79
CA GLU A 52 0.87 -3.33 -17.43
C GLU A 52 -0.55 -2.88 -17.09
N GLN A 53 -0.86 -2.68 -15.79
CA GLN A 53 -2.20 -2.22 -15.39
C GLN A 53 -2.51 -0.83 -15.94
N TYR A 54 -1.52 0.06 -15.93
CA TYR A 54 -1.66 1.40 -16.51
C TYR A 54 -2.04 1.33 -17.99
N ARG A 55 -1.32 0.51 -18.79
CA ARG A 55 -1.63 0.34 -20.23
C ARG A 55 -3.05 -0.17 -20.46
N LYS A 56 -3.51 -1.12 -19.65
CA LYS A 56 -4.90 -1.63 -19.71
C LYS A 56 -5.92 -0.53 -19.42
N ALA A 57 -5.65 0.34 -18.45
CA ALA A 57 -6.55 1.43 -18.08
C ALA A 57 -6.63 2.53 -19.14
N ILE A 58 -5.54 2.83 -19.87
CA ILE A 58 -5.50 3.90 -20.87
C ILE A 58 -5.87 3.48 -22.29
N GLN A 59 -5.92 2.17 -22.59
CA GLN A 59 -6.28 1.66 -23.92
C GLN A 59 -7.80 1.52 -24.13
N VAL A 60 -8.59 2.20 -23.30
CA VAL A 60 -10.05 2.36 -23.46
C VAL A 60 -10.36 3.44 -24.49
#